data_AF-A0A178LXR5-F1
#
_entry.id   AF-A0A178LXR5-F1
#
_cell.length_a   1.000
_cell.length_b   1.000
_cell.length_c   1.000
_cell.angle_alpha   90.00
_cell.angle_beta   90.00
_cell.angle_gamma   90.00
#
_symmetry.space_group_name_H-M   'P 1'
#
loop_
_entity.id
_entity.type
_entity.pdbx_description
1 polymer ?
#
loop_
_entity_poly.entity_id
_entity_poly.type
_entity_poly.pdbx_seq_one_letter_code
_entity_poly.pdbx_strand_id
1 'polypeptide(L)'
;MKAITRVLIAMVASIAALFVSTGTSHAGLDNELSVVDGQGNTLTVQQWDTFLNGVFPLDRNRLTREWFHSGKATYIVAGEGAEDFEGTLELGYQVGFPWSLGVGINFSYTTPNIAYDGYGLEFEGIPDFGLGSSIVTPPLFPGVSISADLGNGPGIQEVATFSVDVAGPGGSVVVSNAHGTVTGAAGGVLLRPFARLISSTGDSVSTYGAPWNMN
;
A
#
# COMPACT_ATOMS: atom_id res chain seq x y z
N MET A 1 18.43 45.12 40.13
CA MET A 1 18.34 43.64 40.09
C MET A 1 17.35 43.10 39.06
N LYS A 2 16.12 43.64 38.92
CA LYS A 2 15.11 43.09 37.99
C LYS A 2 15.49 43.09 36.49
N ALA A 3 16.28 44.07 36.03
CA ALA A 3 16.70 44.15 34.63
C ALA A 3 17.75 43.10 34.25
N ILE A 4 18.74 42.87 35.12
CA ILE A 4 19.80 41.87 34.90
C ILE A 4 19.19 40.45 34.86
N THR A 5 18.24 40.16 35.76
CA THR A 5 17.52 38.87 35.76
C THR A 5 16.72 38.65 34.49
N ARG A 6 16.09 39.70 33.93
CA ARG A 6 15.33 39.60 32.66
C ARG A 6 16.24 39.35 31.47
N VAL A 7 17.41 40.01 31.42
CA VAL A 7 18.41 39.79 30.37
C VAL A 7 18.99 38.38 30.45
N LEU A 8 19.27 37.88 31.65
CA LEU A 8 19.76 36.52 31.85
C LEU A 8 18.74 35.47 31.38
N ILE A 9 17.46 35.64 31.72
CA ILE A 9 16.38 34.73 31.30
C ILE A 9 16.20 34.76 29.78
N ALA A 10 16.24 35.96 29.16
CA ALA A 10 16.16 36.08 27.71
C ALA A 10 17.33 35.37 27.01
N MET A 11 18.55 35.49 27.56
CA MET A 11 19.74 34.85 27.01
C MET A 11 19.66 33.32 27.13
N VAL A 12 19.25 32.80 28.28
CA VAL A 12 19.04 31.36 28.50
C VAL A 12 17.94 30.82 27.59
N ALA A 13 16.84 31.55 27.40
CA ALA A 13 15.77 31.15 26.49
C ALA A 13 16.24 31.14 25.02
N SER A 14 17.06 32.11 24.59
CA SER A 14 17.62 32.11 23.24
C SER A 14 18.62 30.98 22.99
N ILE A 15 19.41 30.60 24.01
CA ILE A 15 20.32 29.45 23.94
C ILE A 15 19.52 28.15 23.90
N ALA A 16 18.47 28.02 24.72
CA ALA A 16 17.59 26.85 24.70
C ALA A 16 16.85 26.70 23.36
N ALA A 17 16.42 27.81 22.73
CA ALA A 17 15.76 27.78 21.43
C ALA A 17 16.67 27.29 20.29
N LEU A 18 17.99 27.53 20.38
CA LEU A 18 18.95 26.98 19.42
C LEU A 18 19.02 25.44 19.48
N PHE A 19 18.81 24.84 20.66
CA PHE A 19 18.81 23.38 20.84
C PHE A 19 17.49 22.70 20.45
N VAL A 20 16.42 23.45 20.17
CA VAL A 20 15.10 22.90 19.80
C VAL A 20 14.87 22.89 18.28
N SER A 21 15.74 23.52 17.48
CA SER A 21 15.49 23.78 16.05
C SER A 21 16.29 22.94 15.04
N THR A 22 17.11 21.98 15.47
CA THR A 22 17.72 21.04 14.53
C THR A 22 16.71 19.93 14.24
N GLY A 23 15.78 20.18 13.32
CA GLY A 23 15.14 19.10 12.59
C GLY A 23 16.25 18.32 11.88
N THR A 24 16.63 17.17 12.42
CA THR A 24 17.59 16.27 11.77
C THR A 24 16.93 15.76 10.49
N SER A 25 17.22 16.38 9.36
CA SER A 25 17.01 15.78 8.06
C SER A 25 17.88 14.52 8.03
N HIS A 26 17.26 13.36 8.20
CA HIS A 26 17.90 12.05 8.04
C HIS A 26 18.30 11.93 6.56
N ALA A 27 19.52 12.31 6.23
CA ALA A 27 20.22 11.89 5.03
C ALA A 27 21.01 10.63 5.40
N GLY A 28 20.33 9.49 5.45
CA GLY A 28 20.82 8.25 6.04
C GLY A 28 20.85 7.10 5.04
N LEU A 29 21.91 6.31 5.07
CA LEU A 29 21.93 4.99 4.45
C LEU A 29 21.00 4.10 5.27
N ASP A 30 19.93 3.61 4.65
CA ASP A 30 18.97 2.73 5.34
C ASP A 30 19.44 1.28 5.35
N ASN A 31 19.96 0.81 4.21
CA ASN A 31 20.45 -0.55 4.02
C ASN A 31 21.31 -0.65 2.77
N GLU A 32 22.19 -1.65 2.75
CA GLU A 32 23.05 -1.96 1.62
C GLU A 32 23.30 -3.46 1.51
N LEU A 33 23.62 -3.91 0.30
CA LEU A 33 24.09 -5.26 0.05
C LEU A 33 25.12 -5.26 -1.09
N SER A 34 26.15 -6.08 -0.93
CA SER A 34 27.19 -6.28 -1.94
C SER A 34 27.30 -7.75 -2.34
N VAL A 35 27.49 -8.01 -3.63
CA VAL A 35 27.68 -9.35 -4.23
C VAL A 35 28.79 -9.27 -5.27
N VAL A 36 29.61 -10.32 -5.35
CA VAL A 36 30.57 -10.47 -6.46
C VAL A 36 29.88 -11.18 -7.62
N ASP A 37 29.88 -10.57 -8.79
CA ASP A 37 29.26 -11.12 -10.01
C ASP A 37 30.08 -12.25 -10.64
N GLY A 38 29.54 -12.87 -11.69
CA GLY A 38 30.23 -13.95 -12.42
C GLY A 38 31.51 -13.54 -13.15
N GLN A 39 31.76 -12.23 -13.29
CA GLN A 39 32.92 -11.66 -13.98
C GLN A 39 33.99 -11.15 -13.00
N GLY A 40 33.72 -11.19 -11.70
CA GLY A 40 34.62 -10.76 -10.64
C GLY A 40 34.44 -9.31 -10.20
N ASN A 41 33.45 -8.57 -10.71
CA ASN A 41 33.13 -7.24 -10.18
C ASN A 41 32.29 -7.36 -8.90
N THR A 42 32.51 -6.46 -7.96
CA THR A 42 31.70 -6.31 -6.76
C THR A 42 30.59 -5.31 -7.03
N LEU A 43 29.36 -5.80 -7.13
CA LEU A 43 28.13 -5.03 -7.26
C LEU A 43 27.62 -4.67 -5.86
N THR A 44 27.43 -3.38 -5.60
CA THR A 44 26.84 -2.87 -4.35
C THR A 44 25.62 -2.05 -4.67
N VAL A 45 24.50 -2.34 -4.01
CA VAL A 45 23.26 -1.56 -4.09
C VAL A 45 22.90 -1.03 -2.70
N GLN A 46 22.46 0.22 -2.66
CA GLN A 46 22.16 0.94 -1.44
C GLN A 46 20.80 1.62 -1.53
N GLN A 47 20.09 1.63 -0.42
CA GLN A 47 18.83 2.35 -0.24
C GLN A 47 19.03 3.48 0.76
N TRP A 48 18.59 4.68 0.39
CA TRP A 48 18.79 5.90 1.16
C TRP A 48 17.48 6.65 1.31
N ASP A 49 17.34 7.34 2.43
CA ASP A 49 16.30 8.35 2.70
C ASP A 49 14.88 7.82 2.44
N THR A 50 14.66 6.54 2.75
CA THR A 50 13.40 5.86 2.45
C THR A 50 12.31 6.37 3.36
N PHE A 51 11.25 6.89 2.74
CA PHE A 51 10.10 7.38 3.44
C PHE A 51 8.82 6.93 2.76
N LEU A 52 8.01 6.16 3.50
CA LEU A 52 6.68 5.72 3.10
C LEU A 52 5.65 6.44 3.96
N ASN A 53 5.09 7.52 3.41
CA ASN A 53 4.16 8.40 4.09
C ASN A 53 2.72 7.92 3.88
N GLY A 54 2.16 7.20 4.85
CA GLY A 54 0.74 6.85 4.86
C GLY A 54 -0.15 8.07 5.09
N VAL A 55 -1.16 8.25 4.26
CA VAL A 55 -2.11 9.37 4.35
C VAL A 55 -3.54 8.88 4.46
N PHE A 56 -4.45 9.77 4.87
CA PHE A 56 -5.87 9.48 4.83
C PHE A 56 -6.31 9.24 3.38
N PRO A 57 -7.00 8.11 3.09
CA PRO A 57 -7.43 7.79 1.74
C PRO A 57 -8.34 8.86 1.15
N LEU A 58 -8.04 9.28 -0.08
CA LEU A 58 -8.79 10.30 -0.80
C LEU A 58 -10.24 9.87 -1.08
N ASP A 59 -10.46 8.56 -1.28
CA ASP A 59 -11.78 7.96 -1.47
C ASP A 59 -12.61 7.83 -0.18
N ARG A 60 -12.01 8.17 0.98
CA ARG A 60 -12.59 8.05 2.33
C ARG A 60 -13.06 6.62 2.65
N ASN A 61 -12.52 5.62 1.97
CA ASN A 61 -12.87 4.22 2.18
C ASN A 61 -11.98 3.63 3.29
N ARG A 62 -12.61 2.98 4.27
CA ARG A 62 -11.90 2.33 5.39
C ARG A 62 -11.05 1.14 4.96
N LEU A 63 -11.34 0.57 3.79
CA LEU A 63 -10.60 -0.56 3.20
C LEU A 63 -9.50 -0.13 2.24
N THR A 64 -9.35 1.18 2.01
CA THR A 64 -8.28 1.75 1.20
C THR A 64 -7.12 2.16 2.09
N ARG A 65 -5.90 1.97 1.59
CA ARG A 65 -4.67 2.55 2.12
C ARG A 65 -3.97 3.29 1.00
N GLU A 66 -3.47 4.48 1.33
CA GLU A 66 -2.84 5.39 0.38
C GLU A 66 -1.56 5.93 1.00
N TRP A 67 -0.50 6.04 0.19
CA TRP A 67 0.80 6.50 0.66
C TRP A 67 1.60 7.19 -0.45
N PHE A 68 2.64 7.91 -0.01
CA PHE A 68 3.65 8.48 -0.88
C PHE A 68 5.02 7.89 -0.57
N HIS A 69 5.71 7.41 -1.60
CA HIS A 69 7.05 6.84 -1.54
C HIS A 69 8.09 7.90 -1.96
N SER A 70 9.06 8.13 -1.10
CA SER A 70 10.27 8.89 -1.38
C SER A 70 11.50 8.06 -0.99
N GLY A 71 12.59 8.21 -1.72
CA GLY A 71 13.83 7.52 -1.45
C GLY A 71 14.83 7.67 -2.58
N LYS A 72 16.02 7.14 -2.36
CA LYS A 72 17.12 7.15 -3.32
C LYS A 72 17.73 5.76 -3.40
N ALA A 73 17.91 5.27 -4.62
CA ALA A 73 18.74 4.09 -4.88
C ALA A 73 20.09 4.54 -5.40
N THR A 74 21.16 3.99 -4.84
CA THR A 74 22.54 4.23 -5.29
C THR A 74 23.17 2.88 -5.58
N TYR A 75 23.97 2.80 -6.63
CA TYR A 75 24.77 1.62 -6.93
C TYR A 75 26.25 1.97 -7.10
N ILE A 76 27.10 1.00 -6.80
CA ILE A 76 28.56 1.07 -6.94
C ILE A 76 29.04 -0.27 -7.50
N VAL A 77 29.85 -0.21 -8.54
CA VAL A 77 30.51 -1.37 -9.16
C VAL A 77 32.01 -1.18 -9.01
N ALA A 78 32.69 -2.18 -8.45
CA ALA A 78 34.14 -2.18 -8.28
C ALA A 78 34.76 -3.43 -8.92
N GLY A 79 35.74 -3.27 -9.80
CA GLY A 79 36.37 -4.37 -10.52
C GLY A 79 37.06 -3.89 -11.79
N GLU A 80 37.70 -4.80 -12.52
CA GLU A 80 38.38 -4.47 -13.80
C GLU A 80 37.38 -4.03 -14.89
N GLY A 81 36.13 -4.52 -14.84
CA GLY A 81 35.07 -4.21 -15.81
C GLY A 81 34.09 -3.13 -15.34
N ALA A 82 34.37 -2.39 -14.27
CA ALA A 82 33.41 -1.47 -13.67
C ALA A 82 33.04 -0.27 -14.56
N GLU A 83 33.98 0.22 -15.39
CA GLU A 83 33.75 1.38 -16.27
C GLU A 83 32.78 1.06 -17.41
N ASP A 84 32.75 -0.19 -17.86
CA ASP A 84 31.90 -0.67 -18.95
C ASP A 84 30.61 -1.33 -18.42
N PHE A 85 30.29 -1.13 -17.13
CA PHE A 85 29.08 -1.69 -16.53
C PHE A 85 27.83 -1.12 -17.20
N GLU A 86 26.88 -2.00 -17.53
CA GLU A 86 25.53 -1.65 -17.98
C GLU A 86 24.51 -2.50 -17.24
N GLY A 87 23.40 -1.90 -16.81
CA GLY A 87 22.37 -2.60 -16.08
C GLY A 87 21.11 -1.77 -15.87
N THR A 88 20.22 -2.27 -15.00
CA THR A 88 18.97 -1.62 -14.62
C THR A 88 18.96 -1.42 -13.10
N LEU A 89 18.64 -0.21 -12.67
CA LEU A 89 18.45 0.17 -11.27
C LEU A 89 16.96 0.33 -10.97
N GLU A 90 16.51 -0.33 -9.92
CA GLU A 90 15.13 -0.31 -9.47
C GLU A 90 15.02 0.08 -8.00
N LEU A 91 13.97 0.83 -7.68
CA LEU A 91 13.55 1.10 -6.31
C LEU A 91 12.06 0.84 -6.23
N GLY A 92 11.63 0.14 -5.19
CA GLY A 92 10.23 -0.25 -5.05
C GLY A 92 9.89 -0.76 -3.67
N TYR A 93 8.75 -1.43 -3.59
CA TYR A 93 8.32 -2.09 -2.36
C TYR A 93 7.45 -3.31 -2.67
N GLN A 94 7.46 -4.25 -1.72
CA GLN A 94 6.50 -5.34 -1.67
C GLN A 94 5.31 -4.92 -0.81
N VAL A 95 4.09 -5.13 -1.29
CA VAL A 95 2.85 -4.90 -0.55
C VAL A 95 2.21 -6.24 -0.17
N GLY A 96 1.80 -6.36 1.09
CA GLY A 96 1.11 -7.55 1.59
C GLY A 96 0.03 -7.20 2.59
N PHE A 97 -1.11 -7.88 2.48
CA PHE A 97 -2.20 -7.83 3.44
C PHE A 97 -2.91 -9.20 3.51
N PRO A 98 -3.38 -9.63 4.70
CA PRO A 98 -3.83 -10.99 4.91
C PRO A 98 -5.22 -11.28 4.31
N TRP A 99 -6.10 -10.28 4.19
CA TRP A 99 -7.49 -10.48 3.79
C TRP A 99 -7.97 -9.48 2.75
N SER A 100 -8.67 -9.99 1.73
CA SER A 100 -9.46 -9.16 0.82
C SER A 100 -10.89 -9.06 1.33
N LEU A 101 -11.42 -7.85 1.47
CA LEU A 101 -12.79 -7.62 1.94
C LEU A 101 -13.58 -6.82 0.89
N GLY A 102 -14.63 -7.44 0.36
CA GLY A 102 -15.67 -6.77 -0.42
C GLY A 102 -16.92 -6.55 0.42
N VAL A 103 -17.50 -5.36 0.38
CA VAL A 103 -18.77 -5.07 1.05
C VAL A 103 -19.82 -4.72 0.01
N GLY A 104 -20.89 -5.52 -0.03
CA GLY A 104 -22.07 -5.29 -0.88
C GLY A 104 -23.27 -4.91 -0.01
N ILE A 105 -23.93 -3.81 -0.35
CA ILE A 105 -25.23 -3.44 0.24
C ILE A 105 -26.25 -3.50 -0.89
N ASN A 106 -27.27 -4.35 -0.73
CA ASN A 106 -28.33 -4.50 -1.72
C ASN A 106 -29.67 -4.03 -1.14
N PHE A 107 -30.29 -3.08 -1.83
CA PHE A 107 -31.66 -2.67 -1.56
C PHE A 107 -32.57 -3.34 -2.59
N SER A 108 -33.56 -4.10 -2.11
CA SER A 108 -34.57 -4.70 -2.97
C SER A 108 -35.96 -4.22 -2.57
N TYR A 109 -36.71 -3.74 -3.57
CA TYR A 109 -38.11 -3.44 -3.43
C TYR A 109 -38.84 -4.03 -4.63
N THR A 110 -39.72 -4.99 -4.35
CA THR A 110 -40.57 -5.62 -5.36
C THR A 110 -41.97 -5.07 -5.15
N THR A 111 -42.57 -4.50 -6.20
CA THR A 111 -43.96 -4.05 -6.14
C THR A 111 -44.85 -5.24 -5.78
N PRO A 112 -45.86 -5.07 -4.89
CA PRO A 112 -46.75 -6.16 -4.52
C PRO A 112 -47.31 -6.87 -5.75
N ASN A 113 -47.13 -8.18 -5.80
CA ASN A 113 -47.66 -9.03 -6.85
C ASN A 113 -48.19 -10.33 -6.24
N ILE A 114 -49.14 -10.95 -6.90
CA ILE A 114 -49.72 -12.25 -6.51
C ILE A 114 -49.44 -13.24 -7.63
N ALA A 115 -48.88 -14.39 -7.27
CA ALA A 115 -48.75 -15.55 -8.14
C ALA A 115 -49.50 -16.72 -7.51
N TYR A 116 -50.05 -17.60 -8.35
CA TYR A 116 -50.61 -18.86 -7.88
C TYR A 116 -49.53 -19.94 -8.00
N ASP A 117 -49.14 -20.52 -6.88
CA ASP A 117 -48.21 -21.64 -6.81
C ASP A 117 -49.00 -22.87 -6.31
N GLY A 118 -49.60 -23.60 -7.25
CA GLY A 118 -50.47 -24.75 -6.99
C GLY A 118 -51.47 -25.04 -8.10
N TYR A 119 -52.04 -26.25 -8.11
CA TYR A 119 -53.17 -26.63 -8.96
C TYR A 119 -54.47 -26.44 -8.17
N GLY A 120 -55.17 -25.33 -8.37
CA GLY A 120 -56.44 -25.06 -7.69
C GLY A 120 -57.60 -24.88 -8.66
N LEU A 121 -58.32 -25.96 -8.97
CA LEU A 121 -59.70 -25.90 -9.50
C LEU A 121 -60.50 -27.05 -8.87
N GLU A 122 -61.24 -26.78 -7.80
CA GLU A 122 -62.32 -27.67 -7.34
C GLU A 122 -63.67 -26.94 -7.43
N PHE A 123 -64.57 -27.52 -8.21
CA PHE A 123 -66.00 -27.19 -8.27
C PHE A 123 -66.72 -28.53 -8.02
N GLU A 124 -67.66 -28.66 -7.09
CA GLU A 124 -69.00 -28.06 -7.12
C GLU A 124 -69.57 -27.95 -5.68
N GLY A 125 -70.04 -26.76 -5.25
CA GLY A 125 -70.64 -26.47 -3.92
C GLY A 125 -69.86 -25.52 -2.99
N ILE A 126 -68.68 -25.09 -3.44
CA ILE A 126 -67.68 -24.10 -2.96
C ILE A 126 -68.02 -23.14 -1.80
N PRO A 127 -67.30 -23.24 -0.66
CA PRO A 127 -67.00 -22.07 0.18
C PRO A 127 -65.50 -21.84 0.40
N ASP A 128 -64.62 -22.47 -0.39
CA ASP A 128 -63.20 -22.10 -0.41
C ASP A 128 -62.70 -22.12 -1.84
N PHE A 129 -62.75 -20.95 -2.47
CA PHE A 129 -61.86 -20.65 -3.59
C PHE A 129 -60.46 -20.81 -2.98
N GLY A 130 -59.75 -21.91 -3.27
CA GLY A 130 -58.42 -22.26 -2.71
C GLY A 130 -57.28 -21.23 -2.90
N LEU A 131 -57.64 -19.99 -3.21
CA LEU A 131 -56.90 -18.76 -3.10
C LEU A 131 -56.19 -18.60 -1.76
N GLY A 132 -56.77 -19.07 -0.65
CA GLY A 132 -56.14 -18.91 0.67
C GLY A 132 -54.80 -19.63 0.83
N SER A 133 -54.64 -20.77 0.15
CA SER A 133 -53.50 -21.68 0.33
C SER A 133 -52.54 -21.77 -0.87
N SER A 134 -52.87 -21.12 -2.00
CA SER A 134 -52.06 -21.13 -3.23
C SER A 134 -51.55 -19.76 -3.67
N ILE A 135 -51.90 -18.67 -2.96
CA ILE A 135 -51.35 -17.33 -3.24
C ILE A 135 -49.93 -17.22 -2.65
N VAL A 136 -48.96 -17.00 -3.53
CA VAL A 136 -47.59 -16.62 -3.17
C VAL A 136 -47.37 -15.17 -3.57
N THR A 137 -46.84 -14.39 -2.63
CA THR A 137 -46.44 -12.99 -2.87
C THR A 137 -44.94 -12.85 -2.73
N PRO A 138 -44.28 -12.00 -3.55
CA PRO A 138 -42.96 -11.50 -3.22
C PRO A 138 -42.95 -10.78 -1.86
N PRO A 139 -41.78 -10.51 -1.26
CA PRO A 139 -41.69 -9.75 -0.02
C PRO A 139 -42.49 -8.43 -0.10
N LEU A 140 -43.44 -8.25 0.82
CA LEU A 140 -44.39 -7.12 0.81
C LEU A 140 -43.78 -5.81 1.34
N PHE A 141 -42.62 -5.89 1.97
CA PHE A 141 -41.87 -4.77 2.50
C PHE A 141 -40.54 -4.63 1.76
N PRO A 142 -40.00 -3.40 1.62
CA PRO A 142 -38.65 -3.21 1.14
C PRO A 142 -37.66 -3.95 2.04
N GLY A 143 -36.69 -4.63 1.41
CA GLY A 143 -35.62 -5.34 2.08
C GLY A 143 -34.28 -4.62 1.90
N VAL A 144 -33.48 -4.59 2.96
CA VAL A 144 -32.06 -4.28 2.89
C VAL A 144 -31.31 -5.53 3.30
N SER A 145 -30.38 -5.97 2.46
CA SER A 145 -29.42 -7.01 2.82
C SER A 145 -28.00 -6.45 2.76
N ILE A 146 -27.17 -6.93 3.68
CA ILE A 146 -25.73 -6.65 3.73
C ILE A 146 -25.03 -7.98 3.56
N SER A 147 -24.15 -8.06 2.57
CA SER A 147 -23.21 -9.17 2.42
C SER A 147 -21.79 -8.63 2.54
N ALA A 148 -20.97 -9.32 3.30
CA ALA A 148 -19.55 -9.02 3.44
C ALA A 148 -18.77 -10.29 3.11
N ASP A 149 -17.98 -10.23 2.05
CA ASP A 149 -17.21 -11.36 1.55
C ASP A 149 -15.74 -11.16 1.96
N LEU A 150 -15.29 -11.98 2.90
CA LEU A 150 -13.90 -11.99 3.37
C LEU A 150 -13.17 -13.18 2.73
N GLY A 151 -12.22 -12.86 1.85
CA GLY A 151 -11.36 -13.84 1.18
C GLY A 151 -9.91 -13.74 1.66
N ASN A 152 -9.09 -14.72 1.28
CA ASN A 152 -7.65 -14.62 1.42
C ASN A 152 -7.12 -13.43 0.62
N GLY A 153 -6.11 -12.74 1.16
CA GLY A 153 -5.40 -11.69 0.43
C GLY A 153 -4.74 -12.22 -0.85
N PRO A 154 -4.34 -11.33 -1.77
CA PRO A 154 -3.76 -11.68 -3.07
C PRO A 154 -2.30 -12.16 -2.99
N GLY A 155 -1.80 -12.46 -1.78
CA GLY A 155 -0.38 -12.74 -1.52
C GLY A 155 0.46 -11.45 -1.43
N ILE A 156 1.77 -11.61 -1.61
CA ILE A 156 2.73 -10.50 -1.64
C ILE A 156 2.89 -10.06 -3.09
N GLN A 157 2.66 -8.79 -3.37
CA GLN A 157 2.84 -8.19 -4.68
C GLN A 157 4.04 -7.26 -4.65
N GLU A 158 4.80 -7.18 -5.75
CA GLU A 158 5.95 -6.28 -5.86
C GLU A 158 5.64 -5.13 -6.81
N VAL A 159 6.01 -3.92 -6.41
CA VAL A 159 5.82 -2.71 -7.21
C VAL A 159 7.15 -1.98 -7.33
N ALA A 160 7.65 -1.85 -8.56
CA ALA A 160 8.77 -0.97 -8.86
C ALA A 160 8.24 0.47 -9.00
N THR A 161 8.76 1.37 -8.16
CA THR A 161 8.46 2.82 -8.26
C THR A 161 9.15 3.43 -9.47
N PHE A 162 10.39 3.00 -9.73
CA PHE A 162 11.06 3.22 -11.00
C PHE A 162 11.90 1.99 -11.34
N SER A 163 12.16 1.83 -12.64
CA SER A 163 13.09 0.88 -13.21
C SER A 163 13.73 1.58 -14.40
N VAL A 164 15.04 1.84 -14.32
CA VAL A 164 15.76 2.67 -15.30
C VAL A 164 17.12 2.06 -15.62
N ASP A 165 17.54 2.23 -16.86
CA ASP A 165 18.86 1.77 -17.30
C ASP A 165 19.96 2.71 -16.77
N VAL A 166 21.07 2.10 -16.36
CA VAL A 166 22.24 2.76 -15.77
C VAL A 166 23.53 2.22 -16.40
N ALA A 167 24.56 3.06 -16.48
CA ALA A 167 25.85 2.69 -17.03
C ALA A 167 27.00 3.32 -16.24
N GLY A 168 28.16 2.67 -16.27
CA GLY A 168 29.37 3.07 -15.56
C GLY A 168 29.42 2.61 -14.10
N PRO A 169 30.50 2.93 -13.37
CA PRO A 169 30.87 2.30 -12.10
C PRO A 169 30.03 2.76 -10.91
N GLY A 170 29.17 3.77 -11.08
CA GLY A 170 28.29 4.20 -10.01
C GLY A 170 27.30 5.27 -10.46
N GLY A 171 26.18 5.31 -9.77
CA GLY A 171 25.09 6.24 -10.07
C GLY A 171 24.04 6.22 -8.98
N SER A 172 23.17 7.23 -9.00
CA SER A 172 22.05 7.32 -8.06
C SER A 172 20.83 7.92 -8.72
N VAL A 173 19.66 7.39 -8.35
CA VAL A 173 18.36 7.86 -8.82
C VAL A 173 17.49 8.13 -7.60
N VAL A 174 16.88 9.32 -7.59
CA VAL A 174 16.06 9.80 -6.47
C VAL A 174 14.61 9.89 -6.95
N VAL A 175 13.70 9.45 -6.09
CA VAL A 175 12.26 9.65 -6.25
C VAL A 175 11.71 10.38 -5.03
N SER A 176 10.77 11.30 -5.29
CA SER A 176 10.06 12.01 -4.23
C SER A 176 8.57 12.01 -4.52
N ASN A 177 7.79 11.68 -3.50
CA ASN A 177 6.32 11.66 -3.53
C ASN A 177 5.70 10.84 -4.68
N ALA A 178 6.26 9.68 -5.00
CA ALA A 178 5.59 8.73 -5.87
C ALA A 178 4.34 8.17 -5.17
N HIS A 179 3.20 8.18 -5.85
CA HIS A 179 1.92 7.77 -5.28
C HIS A 179 1.75 6.25 -5.28
N GLY A 180 1.18 5.70 -4.20
CA GLY A 180 0.77 4.31 -4.10
C GLY A 180 -0.57 4.15 -3.39
N THR A 181 -1.38 3.19 -3.83
CA THR A 181 -2.68 2.90 -3.20
C THR A 181 -3.07 1.44 -3.36
N VAL A 182 -3.83 0.92 -2.40
CA VAL A 182 -4.49 -0.39 -2.46
C VAL A 182 -5.85 -0.32 -1.78
N THR A 183 -6.85 -0.99 -2.34
CA THR A 183 -8.22 -1.05 -1.78
C THR A 183 -8.69 -2.49 -1.55
N GLY A 184 -9.76 -2.64 -0.79
CA GLY A 184 -10.26 -3.95 -0.35
C GLY A 184 -9.34 -4.64 0.64
N ALA A 185 -8.40 -3.93 1.25
CA ALA A 185 -7.43 -4.50 2.18
C ALA A 185 -7.97 -4.52 3.62
N ALA A 186 -7.94 -5.69 4.24
CA ALA A 186 -8.30 -5.89 5.64
C ALA A 186 -7.21 -6.64 6.40
N GLY A 187 -7.09 -6.36 7.71
CA GLY A 187 -6.06 -6.96 8.59
C GLY A 187 -4.70 -6.26 8.57
N GLY A 188 -4.57 -5.17 7.83
CA GLY A 188 -3.39 -4.31 7.79
C GLY A 188 -2.49 -4.53 6.59
N VAL A 189 -1.97 -3.42 6.07
CA VAL A 189 -1.09 -3.38 4.91
C VAL A 189 0.33 -3.13 5.39
N LEU A 190 1.23 -4.03 4.99
CA LEU A 190 2.67 -3.87 5.20
C LEU A 190 3.35 -3.60 3.86
N LEU A 191 4.29 -2.66 3.89
CA LEU A 191 5.13 -2.30 2.76
C LEU A 191 6.59 -2.62 3.10
N ARG A 192 7.27 -3.46 2.32
CA ARG A 192 8.70 -3.72 2.47
C ARG A 192 9.47 -3.05 1.31
N PRO A 193 10.19 -1.95 1.54
CA PRO A 193 10.96 -1.29 0.49
C PRO A 193 12.18 -2.12 0.08
N PHE A 194 12.57 -2.01 -1.18
CA PHE A 194 13.77 -2.62 -1.73
C PHE A 194 14.44 -1.71 -2.76
N ALA A 195 15.76 -1.86 -2.89
CA ALA A 195 16.53 -1.37 -4.03
C ALA A 195 17.20 -2.56 -4.71
N ARG A 196 17.15 -2.61 -6.04
CA ARG A 196 17.66 -3.72 -6.85
C ARG A 196 18.52 -3.20 -7.99
N LEU A 197 19.68 -3.83 -8.17
CA LEU A 197 20.55 -3.63 -9.32
C LEU A 197 20.59 -4.94 -10.12
N ILE A 198 20.36 -4.84 -11.42
CA ILE A 198 20.40 -5.96 -12.35
C ILE A 198 21.45 -5.63 -13.41
N SER A 199 22.50 -6.44 -13.51
CA SER A 199 23.49 -6.34 -14.58
C SER A 199 22.89 -6.81 -15.90
N SER A 200 23.33 -6.24 -17.03
CA SER A 200 23.00 -6.72 -18.38
C SER A 200 23.44 -8.17 -18.62
N THR A 201 24.39 -8.67 -17.82
CA THR A 201 24.87 -10.07 -17.82
C THR A 201 23.91 -11.03 -17.14
N GLY A 202 22.88 -10.53 -16.45
CA GLY A 202 21.87 -11.31 -15.73
C GLY A 202 22.12 -11.46 -14.22
N ASP A 203 23.28 -11.03 -13.71
CA ASP A 203 23.55 -10.97 -12.27
C ASP A 203 22.66 -9.92 -11.60
N SER A 204 22.14 -10.19 -10.40
CA SER A 204 21.33 -9.20 -9.68
C SER A 204 21.59 -9.22 -8.18
N VAL A 205 21.50 -8.05 -7.57
CA VAL A 205 21.61 -7.84 -6.13
C VAL A 205 20.46 -6.98 -5.66
N SER A 206 19.83 -7.36 -4.55
CA SER A 206 18.70 -6.62 -3.97
C SER A 206 18.89 -6.45 -2.49
N THR A 207 18.81 -5.21 -2.02
CA THR A 207 18.78 -4.89 -0.59
C THR A 207 17.34 -4.60 -0.17
N TYR A 208 16.99 -5.00 1.05
CA TYR A 208 15.64 -4.85 1.61
C TYR A 208 15.68 -4.05 2.89
N GLY A 209 14.78 -3.07 2.99
CA GLY A 209 14.59 -2.29 4.21
C GLY A 209 13.60 -2.93 5.20
N ALA A 210 13.52 -2.33 6.38
CA ALA A 210 12.51 -2.69 7.38
C ALA A 210 11.09 -2.44 6.83
N PRO A 211 10.12 -3.30 7.14
CA PRO A 211 8.74 -3.12 6.69
C PRO A 211 8.07 -1.95 7.42
N TRP A 212 7.22 -1.22 6.69
CA TRP A 212 6.42 -0.11 7.17
C TRP A 212 4.97 -0.52 7.29
N ASN A 213 4.34 -0.15 8.41
CA ASN A 213 2.94 -0.42 8.67
C ASN A 213 2.08 0.75 8.21
N MET A 214 1.11 0.48 7.35
CA MET A 214 0.20 1.49 6.79
C MET A 214 -1.18 1.49 7.48
N ASN A 215 -1.31 0.86 8.64
CA ASN A 215 -2.57 0.75 9.39
C ASN A 215 -2.73 1.80 10.49
#